data_AF-A0A933P9A5-F1
#
_entry.id   AF-A0A933P9A5-F1
#
_cell.length_a   1.000
_cell.length_b   1.000
_cell.length_c   1.000
_cell.angle_alpha   90.00
_cell.angle_beta   90.00
_cell.angle_gamma   90.00
#
_symmetry.space_group_name_H-M   'P 1'
#
loop_
_entity.id
_entity.type
_entity.pdbx_description
1 polymer ?
#
loop_
_entity_poly.entity_id
_entity_poly.type
_entity_poly.pdbx_seq_one_letter_code
_entity_poly.pdbx_strand_id
1 'polypeptide(L)'
;MEEREAQRIADGLRKYGIMAAVARPAAFRFGIRVPLGDGREALWDVDGAAGLEAQVMANGVLVGFVPQIPGSDRFTEEQTVEAIARADYGKPPGT
;
A
#
# COMPACT_ATOMS: atom_id res chain seq x y z
N MET A 1 3.78 7.51 7.21
CA MET A 1 5.12 7.00 6.85
C MET A 1 6.10 8.09 6.41
N GLU A 2 7.40 7.89 6.68
CA GLU A 2 8.51 8.75 6.19
C GLU A 2 9.02 8.32 4.81
N GLU A 3 9.63 9.20 4.01
CA GLU A 3 10.08 8.86 2.64
C GLU A 3 11.11 7.70 2.60
N ARG A 4 12.07 7.72 3.53
CA ARG A 4 13.12 6.69 3.58
C ARG A 4 12.57 5.34 4.01
N GLU A 5 11.58 5.35 4.90
CA GLU A 5 10.85 4.16 5.31
C GLU A 5 10.05 3.60 4.12
N ALA A 6 9.32 4.46 3.40
CA ALA A 6 8.59 4.08 2.20
C ALA A 6 9.49 3.43 1.13
N GLN A 7 10.70 3.98 0.94
CA GLN A 7 11.67 3.44 0.01
C GLN A 7 12.11 2.03 0.42
N ARG A 8 12.43 1.81 1.71
CA ARG A 8 12.85 0.49 2.21
C ARG A 8 11.74 -0.55 2.09
N ILE A 9 10.49 -0.18 2.39
CA ILE A 9 9.33 -1.06 2.23
C ILE A 9 9.10 -1.40 0.75
N ALA A 10 9.16 -0.41 -0.15
CA ALA A 10 9.03 -0.66 -1.59
C ALA A 10 10.12 -1.61 -2.10
N ASP A 11 11.36 -1.45 -1.63
CA ASP A 11 12.47 -2.35 -1.97
C ASP A 11 12.29 -3.76 -1.37
N GLY A 12 11.74 -3.86 -0.16
CA GLY A 12 11.37 -5.13 0.47
C GLY A 12 10.31 -5.89 -0.33
N LEU A 13 9.25 -5.19 -0.77
CA LEU A 13 8.20 -5.77 -1.62
C LEU A 13 8.75 -6.26 -2.97
N ARG A 14 9.64 -5.49 -3.59
CA ARG A 14 10.31 -5.90 -4.84
C ARG A 14 11.14 -7.17 -4.66
N LYS A 15 11.85 -7.31 -3.54
CA LYS A 15 12.56 -8.56 -3.20
C LYS A 15 11.61 -9.74 -2.97
N TYR A 16 10.38 -9.48 -2.54
CA TYR A 16 9.30 -10.45 -2.42
C TYR A 16 8.63 -10.80 -3.77
N GLY A 17 9.07 -10.20 -4.88
CA GLY A 17 8.49 -10.41 -6.21
C GLY A 17 7.26 -9.54 -6.51
N ILE A 18 6.95 -8.57 -5.65
CA ILE A 18 5.81 -7.67 -5.82
C ILE A 18 6.29 -6.35 -6.41
N MET A 19 5.65 -5.92 -7.50
CA MET A 19 5.89 -4.58 -8.03
C MET A 19 5.39 -3.54 -7.03
N ALA A 20 6.29 -2.70 -6.54
CA ALA A 20 5.96 -1.61 -5.62
C ALA A 20 6.74 -0.35 -5.97
N ALA A 21 6.26 0.81 -5.52
CA ALA A 21 6.95 2.09 -5.59
C ALA A 21 6.52 3.01 -4.44
N VAL A 22 7.33 4.04 -4.16
CA VAL A 22 6.94 5.08 -3.21
C VAL A 22 5.81 5.91 -3.82
N ALA A 23 4.67 5.99 -3.13
CA ALA A 23 3.59 6.90 -3.46
C ALA A 23 3.88 8.30 -2.91
N ARG A 24 3.55 9.35 -3.68
CA ARG A 24 3.69 10.76 -3.31
C ARG A 24 2.37 11.51 -3.53
N PRO A 25 1.33 11.24 -2.72
CA PRO A 25 0.00 11.83 -2.90
C PRO A 25 -0.03 13.35 -2.69
N ALA A 26 0.89 13.89 -1.88
CA ALA A 26 1.03 15.32 -1.61
C ALA A 26 2.47 15.66 -1.22
N ALA A 27 2.78 16.95 -1.11
CA ALA A 27 4.07 17.39 -0.57
C ALA A 27 4.26 16.85 0.85
N PHE A 28 5.44 16.27 1.12
CA PHE A 28 5.80 15.65 2.40
C PHE A 28 4.86 14.53 2.88
N ARG A 29 4.09 13.92 1.98
CA ARG A 29 3.30 12.74 2.28
C ARG A 29 3.77 11.57 1.41
N PHE A 30 4.10 10.47 2.05
CA PHE A 30 4.67 9.29 1.42
C PHE A 30 3.89 8.05 1.85
N GLY A 31 3.81 7.08 0.95
CA GLY A 31 3.20 5.78 1.19
C GLY A 31 3.71 4.76 0.17
N ILE A 32 3.00 3.65 0.00
CA ILE A 32 3.37 2.60 -0.96
C ILE A 32 2.32 2.46 -2.06
N ARG A 33 2.77 2.42 -3.30
CA ARG A 33 1.94 2.10 -4.47
C ARG A 33 2.25 0.67 -4.92
N VAL A 34 1.21 -0.15 -5.06
CA VAL A 34 1.29 -1.52 -5.59
C VAL A 34 0.34 -1.65 -6.77
N PRO A 35 0.84 -1.74 -8.03
CA PRO A 35 0.01 -2.09 -9.17
C PRO A 35 -0.53 -3.52 -9.03
N LEU A 36 -1.83 -3.72 -9.22
CA LEU A 36 -2.48 -5.03 -9.02
C LEU A 36 -2.59 -5.87 -10.30
N GLY A 37 -2.14 -5.33 -11.44
CA GLY A 37 -2.04 -6.03 -12.73
C GLY A 37 -3.31 -6.01 -13.58
N ASP A 38 -4.45 -5.61 -13.01
CA ASP A 38 -5.76 -5.52 -13.68
C ASP A 38 -6.19 -4.07 -13.97
N GLY A 39 -5.23 -3.15 -13.99
CA GLY A 39 -5.47 -1.70 -14.12
C GLY A 39 -5.81 -1.02 -12.79
N ARG A 40 -5.95 -1.77 -11.69
CA ARG A 40 -6.04 -1.21 -10.35
C ARG A 40 -4.66 -1.00 -9.73
N GLU A 41 -4.60 -0.10 -8.76
CA GLU A 41 -3.45 0.08 -7.87
C GLU A 41 -3.90 0.24 -6.42
N ALA A 42 -3.14 -0.33 -5.50
CA ALA A 42 -3.32 -0.08 -4.07
C ALA A 42 -2.36 1.03 -3.61
N LEU A 43 -2.89 1.99 -2.86
CA LEU A 43 -2.17 3.08 -2.23
C LEU A 43 -2.23 2.90 -0.71
N TRP A 44 -1.12 2.51 -0.11
CA TRP A 44 -0.97 2.24 1.31
C TRP A 44 -0.45 3.45 2.09
N ASP A 45 -1.05 3.72 3.25
CA ASP A 45 -0.68 4.78 4.20
C ASP A 45 -0.53 6.17 3.52
N VAL A 46 -1.50 6.55 2.70
CA VAL A 46 -1.49 7.82 1.93
C VAL A 46 -2.41 8.90 2.52
N ASP A 47 -3.19 8.58 3.54
CA ASP A 47 -4.06 9.50 4.27
C ASP A 47 -3.49 9.92 5.64
N GLY A 48 -2.45 9.21 6.12
CA GLY A 48 -1.79 9.49 7.40
C GLY A 48 -2.50 8.88 8.60
N ALA A 49 -3.21 7.76 8.39
CA ALA A 49 -3.75 6.96 9.47
C ALA A 49 -2.64 6.48 10.43
N ALA A 50 -3.00 6.25 11.69
CA ALA A 50 -2.05 5.74 12.68
C ALA A 50 -1.67 4.27 12.41
N GLY A 51 -2.48 3.54 11.63
CA GLY A 51 -2.22 2.16 11.25
C GLY A 51 -2.20 1.98 9.73
N LEU A 52 -1.72 0.80 9.32
CA LEU A 52 -1.56 0.41 7.93
C LEU A 52 -2.92 0.05 7.31
N GLU A 53 -3.31 0.84 6.31
CA GLU A 53 -4.49 0.62 5.46
C GLU A 53 -4.17 0.96 4.00
N ALA A 54 -5.05 0.55 3.08
CA ALA A 54 -4.90 0.86 1.67
C ALA A 54 -6.21 1.29 1.00
N GLN A 55 -6.08 2.26 0.08
CA GLN A 55 -7.12 2.60 -0.89
C GLN A 55 -6.82 1.87 -2.19
N VAL A 56 -7.83 1.21 -2.78
CA VAL A 56 -7.72 0.56 -4.09
C VAL A 56 -8.35 1.45 -5.14
N MET A 57 -7.54 1.90 -6.09
CA MET A 57 -7.89 2.85 -7.13
C MET A 57 -7.97 2.16 -8.48
N ALA A 58 -8.89 2.58 -9.35
CA ALA A 58 -8.93 2.22 -10.76
C ALA A 58 -9.18 3.49 -11.59
N ASN A 59 -8.31 3.81 -12.54
CA ASN A 59 -8.44 5.00 -13.39
C ASN A 59 -8.68 6.30 -12.59
N GLY A 60 -8.01 6.45 -11.45
CA GLY A 60 -8.17 7.61 -10.55
C GLY A 60 -9.43 7.61 -9.69
N VAL A 61 -10.27 6.58 -9.77
CA VAL A 61 -11.50 6.43 -8.97
C VAL A 61 -11.26 5.41 -7.84
N LEU A 62 -11.70 5.73 -6.62
CA LEU A 62 -11.68 4.80 -5.50
C LEU A 62 -12.71 3.68 -5.73
N VAL A 63 -12.25 2.42 -5.75
CA VAL A 63 -13.07 1.23 -6.03
C VAL A 63 -13.07 0.21 -4.89
N GLY A 64 -12.24 0.40 -3.87
CA GLY A 64 -12.19 -0.48 -2.71
C GLY A 64 -11.19 -0.01 -1.66
N PHE A 65 -11.09 -0.76 -0.57
CA PHE A 65 -10.12 -0.51 0.50
C PHE A 65 -9.66 -1.83 1.13
N VAL A 66 -8.43 -1.84 1.62
CA VAL A 66 -7.98 -2.79 2.63
C VAL A 66 -8.17 -2.08 3.98
N PRO A 67 -9.01 -2.61 4.89
CA PRO A 67 -9.27 -1.95 6.16
C PRO A 67 -8.00 -1.88 7.00
N GLN A 68 -7.91 -0.87 7.87
CA GLN A 68 -6.81 -0.74 8.81
C GLN A 68 -6.53 -2.04 9.57
N ILE A 69 -5.28 -2.49 9.52
CA ILE A 69 -4.83 -3.70 10.19
C ILE A 69 -4.66 -3.40 11.70
N PRO A 70 -5.34 -4.11 12.62
CA PRO A 70 -5.19 -3.85 14.05
C PRO A 70 -3.75 -4.02 14.56
N GLY A 71 -3.26 -3.05 15.34
CA GLY A 71 -1.90 -3.07 15.92
C GLY A 71 -0.77 -2.75 14.94
N SER A 72 -1.10 -2.39 13.70
CA SER A 72 -0.12 -2.05 12.66
C SER A 72 0.59 -0.71 12.87
N ASP A 73 0.15 0.10 13.83
CA ASP A 73 0.82 1.32 14.30
C ASP A 73 2.24 1.06 14.83
N ARG A 74 2.57 -0.21 15.10
CA ARG A 74 3.86 -0.64 15.67
C ARG A 74 4.58 -1.65 14.80
N PHE A 75 4.12 -1.85 13.57
CA PHE A 75 4.78 -2.79 12.68
C PHE A 75 6.20 -2.33 12.36
N THR A 76 7.11 -3.30 12.29
CA THR A 76 8.42 -3.07 11.64
C THR A 76 8.25 -2.96 10.14
N GLU A 77 9.28 -2.51 9.44
CA GLU A 77 9.30 -2.47 7.97
C GLU A 77 9.06 -3.85 7.37
N GLU A 78 9.64 -4.91 7.95
CA GLU A 78 9.43 -6.29 7.52
C GLU A 78 7.99 -6.75 7.73
N GLN A 79 7.38 -6.42 8.87
CA GLN A 79 5.98 -6.74 9.14
C GLN A 79 5.05 -5.99 8.18
N THR A 80 5.37 -4.73 7.87
CA THR A 80 4.65 -3.94 6.88
C THR A 80 4.76 -4.54 5.48
N VAL A 81 5.95 -4.97 5.05
CA VAL A 81 6.15 -5.68 3.78
C VAL A 81 5.31 -6.96 3.73
N GLU A 82 5.36 -7.79 4.79
CA GLU A 82 4.59 -9.03 4.83
C GLU A 82 3.07 -8.78 4.80
N ALA A 83 2.59 -7.78 5.55
CA ALA A 83 1.20 -7.39 5.57
C ALA A 83 0.70 -6.93 4.19
N ILE A 84 1.45 -6.05 3.53
CA ILE A 84 1.14 -5.58 2.16
C ILE A 84 1.17 -6.75 1.17
N ALA A 85 2.15 -7.66 1.30
CA ALA A 85 2.30 -8.79 0.39
C ALA A 85 1.17 -9.82 0.48
N ARG A 86 0.57 -9.98 1.67
CA ARG A 86 -0.50 -10.95 1.94
C ARG A 86 -1.90 -10.34 1.90
N ALA A 87 -2.00 -9.03 1.73
CA ALA A 87 -3.28 -8.33 1.75
C ALA A 87 -4.22 -8.84 0.66
N ASP A 88 -5.50 -9.00 1.01
CA ASP A 88 -6.57 -9.21 0.04
C ASP A 88 -7.01 -7.85 -0.51
N TYR A 89 -6.67 -7.59 -1.78
CA TYR A 89 -7.04 -6.36 -2.48
C TYR A 89 -8.44 -6.41 -3.11
N GLY A 90 -9.20 -7.46 -2.83
CA GLY A 90 -10.50 -7.71 -3.42
C GLY A 90 -10.42 -8.02 -4.91
N LYS A 91 -11.56 -8.48 -5.45
CA LYS A 91 -11.70 -8.79 -6.87
C LYS A 91 -11.91 -7.52 -7.70
N PRO A 92 -11.50 -7.52 -8.98
CA PRO A 92 -11.87 -6.45 -9.89
C PRO A 92 -13.41 -6.35 -9.99
N PRO A 93 -13.98 -5.13 -10.10
CA PRO A 93 -15.42 -4.96 -10.28
C PRO A 93 -15.93 -5.73 -11.51
N GLY A 94 -17.03 -6.48 -11.36
CA GLY A 94 -17.66 -7.19 -12.48
C GLY A 94 -17.03 -8.54 -12.86
N THR A 95 -16.26 -9.16 -11.96
CA THR A 95 -15.76 -10.55 -12.08
C THR A 95 -16.50 -11.56 -11.21
#